data_AF-A0A3B8MCY6-F1
#
_entry.id   AF-A0A3B8MCY6-F1
#
_cell.length_a   1.000
_cell.length_b   1.000
_cell.length_c   1.000
_cell.angle_alpha   90.00
_cell.angle_beta   90.00
_cell.angle_gamma   90.00
#
_symmetry.space_group_name_H-M   'P 1'
#
loop_
_entity.id
_entity.type
_entity.pdbx_description
1 polymer ?
#
loop_
_entity_poly.entity_id
_entity_poly.type
_entity_poly.pdbx_seq_one_letter_code
_entity_poly.pdbx_strand_id
1 'polypeptide(L)'
;MSDNVVVSVKEGRYHGWPANNGIWSWGDETLSDYFANAPLDDHLAHMDEKRVTVAPVLWAGDLVGHPYAEGRGLFDRTDDSDIPDCPVAAAIPRLSETPGRLRRQEPKMGEHVSEILSEIASPKEHTDV
;
A
#
# COMPACT_ATOMS: atom_id res chain seq x y z
N MET A 1 10.32 35.92 24.38
CA MET A 1 9.35 36.79 23.67
C MET A 1 8.89 35.99 22.47
N SER A 2 7.60 35.68 22.38
CA SER A 2 7.05 34.96 21.23
C SER A 2 6.54 36.00 20.25
N ASP A 3 7.09 36.02 19.04
CA ASP A 3 6.65 36.93 17.98
C ASP A 3 5.39 36.38 17.32
N ASN A 4 4.36 37.21 17.18
CA ASN A 4 3.15 36.86 16.43
C ASN A 4 3.42 37.02 14.93
N VAL A 5 3.04 36.01 14.13
CA VAL A 5 3.15 36.03 12.67
C VAL A 5 1.77 36.13 12.03
N VAL A 6 1.60 37.07 11.10
CA VAL A 6 0.35 37.22 10.34
C VAL A 6 0.28 36.16 9.24
N VAL A 7 -0.66 35.22 9.35
CA VAL A 7 -0.84 34.09 8.41
C VAL A 7 -1.80 34.43 7.24
N SER A 8 -2.67 35.42 7.40
CA SER A 8 -3.52 35.94 6.31
C SER A 8 -3.94 37.38 6.57
N VAL A 9 -3.98 38.19 5.50
CA VAL A 9 -4.41 39.61 5.54
C VAL A 9 -5.85 39.77 5.02
N LYS A 10 -6.44 38.71 4.43
CA LYS A 10 -7.78 38.77 3.84
C LYS A 10 -8.70 37.75 4.51
N GLU A 11 -9.76 38.24 5.11
CA GLU A 11 -10.82 37.43 5.72
C GLU A 11 -11.39 36.42 4.70
N GLY A 12 -11.57 35.17 5.14
CA GLY A 12 -12.05 34.07 4.29
C GLY A 12 -11.05 33.53 3.26
N ARG A 13 -9.78 33.96 3.26
CA ARG A 13 -8.71 33.33 2.46
C ARG A 13 -7.67 32.66 3.33
N TYR A 14 -7.47 31.37 3.06
CA TYR A 14 -6.37 30.57 3.58
C TYR A 14 -5.28 30.50 2.53
N HIS A 15 -4.03 30.72 2.94
CA HIS A 15 -2.88 30.59 2.06
C HIS A 15 -2.15 29.29 2.38
N GLY A 16 -1.85 28.50 1.36
CA GLY A 16 -1.06 27.27 1.50
C GLY A 16 0.42 27.56 1.68
N TRP A 17 1.24 26.51 1.63
CA TRP A 17 2.69 26.66 1.65
C TRP A 17 3.19 27.51 0.46
N PRO A 18 4.19 28.40 0.64
CA PRO A 18 4.93 28.71 1.89
C PRO A 18 4.29 29.80 2.76
N ALA A 19 3.16 30.37 2.35
CA ALA A 19 2.56 31.56 2.96
C ALA A 19 1.99 31.34 4.39
N ASN A 20 1.78 30.09 4.80
CA ASN A 20 1.41 29.73 6.17
C ASN A 20 2.59 29.45 7.11
N ASN A 21 3.84 29.71 6.69
CA ASN A 21 5.05 29.34 7.44
C ASN A 21 5.11 27.85 7.84
N GLY A 22 4.47 26.96 7.08
CA GLY A 22 4.40 25.53 7.38
C GLY A 22 3.50 25.19 8.58
N ILE A 23 2.62 26.10 9.00
CA ILE A 23 1.63 25.83 10.05
C ILE A 23 0.43 25.13 9.40
N TRP A 24 0.24 23.86 9.75
CA TRP A 24 -0.84 22.99 9.24
C TRP A 24 -1.96 22.73 10.25
N SER A 25 -1.77 23.10 11.52
CA SER A 25 -2.68 22.76 12.61
C SER A 25 -4.07 23.41 12.52
N TRP A 26 -4.21 24.52 11.79
CA TRP A 26 -5.51 25.19 11.63
C TRP A 26 -6.47 24.43 10.71
N GLY A 27 -5.97 23.52 9.87
CA GLY A 27 -6.81 22.78 8.91
C GLY A 27 -7.56 21.60 9.54
N ASP A 28 -7.08 21.09 10.68
CA ASP A 28 -7.55 19.81 11.24
C ASP A 28 -9.00 19.87 11.69
N GLU A 29 -9.36 20.86 12.52
CA GLU A 29 -10.74 21.05 13.00
C GLU A 29 -11.72 21.28 11.84
N THR A 30 -11.36 22.12 10.87
CA THR A 30 -12.23 22.43 9.72
C THR A 30 -12.44 21.21 8.80
N LEU A 31 -11.38 20.44 8.55
CA LEU A 31 -11.48 19.24 7.71
C LEU A 31 -12.23 18.13 8.43
N SER A 32 -11.96 17.92 9.72
CA SER A 32 -12.66 16.93 10.54
C SER A 32 -14.16 17.20 10.56
N ASP A 33 -14.58 18.43 10.84
CA ASP A 33 -15.98 18.82 10.82
C ASP A 33 -16.60 18.62 9.44
N TYR A 34 -15.91 19.01 8.36
CA TYR A 34 -16.41 18.80 7.00
C TYR A 34 -16.65 17.32 6.67
N PHE A 35 -15.66 16.45 6.94
CA PHE A 35 -15.74 15.03 6.63
C PHE A 35 -16.70 14.25 7.55
N ALA A 36 -17.06 14.80 8.71
CA ALA A 36 -18.07 14.20 9.60
C ALA A 36 -19.51 14.34 9.07
N ASN A 37 -19.75 15.24 8.10
CA ASN A 37 -21.09 15.62 7.67
C ASN A 37 -21.66 14.83 6.48
N ALA A 38 -20.88 13.94 5.85
CA ALA A 38 -21.39 13.06 4.80
C ALA A 38 -20.70 11.68 4.80
N PRO A 39 -21.31 10.65 4.18
CA PRO A 39 -20.67 9.36 3.98
C PRO A 39 -19.38 9.46 3.15
N LEU A 40 -18.48 8.49 3.35
CA LEU A 40 -17.21 8.39 2.64
C LEU A 40 -17.37 8.43 1.11
N ASP A 41 -18.32 7.67 0.56
CA ASP A 41 -18.52 7.57 -0.90
C ASP A 41 -18.93 8.91 -1.51
N ASP A 42 -19.77 9.68 -0.81
CA ASP A 42 -20.18 11.02 -1.24
C ASP A 42 -18.99 11.98 -1.25
N HIS A 43 -18.13 11.91 -0.23
CA HIS A 43 -16.91 12.71 -0.18
C HIS A 43 -15.91 12.31 -1.27
N LEU A 44 -15.71 11.01 -1.52
CA LEU A 44 -14.82 10.55 -2.60
C LEU A 44 -15.31 11.00 -3.97
N ALA A 45 -16.62 10.88 -4.24
CA ALA A 45 -17.21 11.36 -5.49
C ALA A 45 -17.07 12.87 -5.66
N HIS A 46 -17.32 13.64 -4.59
CA HIS A 46 -17.15 15.10 -4.61
C HIS A 46 -15.69 15.51 -4.85
N MET A 47 -14.73 14.86 -4.19
CA MET A 47 -13.31 15.19 -4.34
C MET A 47 -12.79 14.82 -5.73
N ASP A 48 -13.24 13.70 -6.31
CA ASP A 48 -12.91 13.33 -7.69
C ASP A 48 -13.44 14.36 -8.70
N GLU A 49 -14.69 14.82 -8.55
CA GLU A 49 -15.28 15.89 -9.37
C GLU A 49 -14.41 17.16 -9.34
N LYS A 50 -13.83 17.47 -8.16
CA LYS A 50 -12.96 18.64 -7.96
C LYS A 50 -11.48 18.36 -8.26
N ARG A 51 -11.13 17.14 -8.68
CA ARG A 51 -9.74 16.69 -8.94
C ARG A 51 -8.83 16.86 -7.72
N VAL A 52 -9.36 16.65 -6.53
CA VAL A 52 -8.60 16.65 -5.28
C VAL A 52 -8.12 15.21 -5.02
N THR A 53 -6.82 15.04 -4.86
CA THR A 53 -6.23 13.71 -4.57
C THR A 53 -6.54 13.30 -3.14
N VAL A 54 -7.51 12.42 -2.98
CA VAL A 54 -7.85 11.77 -1.70
C VAL A 54 -8.01 10.27 -1.91
N ALA A 55 -7.92 9.52 -0.83
CA ALA A 55 -8.20 8.09 -0.80
C ALA A 55 -8.78 7.72 0.57
N PRO A 56 -9.61 6.66 0.63
CA PRO A 56 -10.10 6.16 1.91
C PRO A 56 -8.96 5.54 2.72
N VAL A 57 -9.11 5.59 4.05
CA VAL A 57 -8.27 4.79 4.96
C VAL A 57 -8.90 3.40 5.06
N LEU A 58 -8.24 2.41 4.46
CA LEU A 58 -8.70 1.02 4.42
C LEU A 58 -8.06 0.20 5.53
N TRP A 59 -8.81 -0.71 6.13
CA TRP A 59 -8.23 -1.77 6.95
C TRP A 59 -7.61 -2.84 6.06
N ALA A 60 -6.67 -3.62 6.61
CA ALA A 60 -6.02 -4.69 5.85
C ALA A 60 -7.02 -5.71 5.29
N GLY A 61 -8.08 -6.03 6.05
CA GLY A 61 -9.14 -6.94 5.60
C GLY A 61 -9.96 -6.38 4.44
N ASP A 62 -10.11 -5.06 4.36
CA ASP A 62 -10.87 -4.42 3.28
C ASP A 62 -10.14 -4.55 1.94
N LEU A 63 -8.82 -4.71 1.92
CA LEU A 63 -8.05 -4.79 0.68
C LEU A 63 -8.39 -6.02 -0.16
N VAL A 64 -8.82 -7.13 0.45
CA VAL A 64 -9.18 -8.34 -0.30
C VAL A 64 -10.53 -8.11 -0.98
N GLY A 65 -10.51 -8.00 -2.32
CA GLY A 65 -11.71 -7.72 -3.13
C GLY A 65 -11.98 -6.22 -3.34
N HIS A 66 -11.16 -5.32 -2.78
CA HIS A 66 -11.33 -3.89 -3.04
C HIS A 66 -10.89 -3.52 -4.46
N PRO A 67 -11.63 -2.65 -5.20
CA PRO A 67 -11.31 -2.30 -6.58
C PRO A 67 -9.88 -1.79 -6.80
N TYR A 68 -9.34 -1.01 -5.84
CA TYR A 68 -7.94 -0.58 -5.87
C TYR A 68 -6.96 -1.77 -5.85
N ALA A 69 -7.17 -2.74 -4.97
CA ALA A 69 -6.26 -3.87 -4.80
C ALA A 69 -6.30 -4.80 -6.01
N GLU A 70 -7.50 -5.07 -6.54
CA GLU A 70 -7.71 -5.87 -7.74
C GLU A 70 -7.13 -5.18 -8.98
N GLY A 71 -7.49 -3.91 -9.21
CA GLY A 71 -7.02 -3.13 -10.36
C GLY A 71 -5.51 -2.92 -10.38
N ARG A 72 -4.86 -2.96 -9.21
CA ARG A 72 -3.41 -2.90 -9.08
C ARG A 72 -2.74 -4.25 -8.97
N GLY A 73 -3.48 -5.38 -8.94
CA GLY A 73 -2.94 -6.72 -8.77
C GLY A 73 -2.04 -6.83 -7.53
N LEU A 74 -2.54 -6.42 -6.36
CA LEU A 74 -1.80 -6.43 -5.10
C LEU A 74 -1.55 -7.85 -4.57
N PHE A 75 -2.42 -8.79 -4.93
CA PHE A 75 -2.38 -10.16 -4.43
C PHE A 75 -2.38 -11.15 -5.59
N ASP A 76 -1.48 -12.13 -5.51
CA ASP A 76 -1.60 -13.38 -6.23
C ASP A 76 -2.50 -14.34 -5.42
N ARG A 77 -3.11 -15.30 -6.11
CA ARG A 77 -3.91 -16.36 -5.47
C ARG A 77 -3.13 -17.66 -5.48
N THR A 78 -3.01 -18.26 -4.31
CA THR A 78 -2.43 -19.59 -4.13
C THR A 78 -3.37 -20.42 -3.28
N ASP A 79 -3.40 -21.72 -3.53
CA ASP A 79 -3.93 -22.62 -2.53
C ASP A 79 -2.90 -22.71 -1.38
N ASP A 80 -3.37 -22.87 -0.15
CA ASP A 80 -2.58 -23.30 0.98
C ASP A 80 -3.28 -24.51 1.61
N SER A 81 -2.55 -25.37 2.33
CA SER A 81 -3.17 -26.56 2.94
C SER A 81 -4.28 -26.23 3.94
N ASP A 82 -4.20 -25.08 4.60
CA ASP A 82 -5.18 -24.63 5.59
C ASP A 82 -6.16 -23.59 5.01
N ILE A 83 -5.75 -22.84 3.98
CA ILE A 83 -6.53 -21.75 3.40
C ILE A 83 -6.64 -21.92 1.87
N PRO A 84 -7.78 -22.41 1.36
CA PRO A 84 -8.07 -22.41 -0.08
C PRO A 84 -8.15 -20.98 -0.64
N ASP A 85 -7.67 -20.75 -1.86
CA ASP A 85 -7.68 -19.42 -2.53
C ASP A 85 -7.08 -18.28 -1.68
N CYS A 86 -6.02 -18.59 -0.94
CA CYS A 86 -5.31 -17.67 -0.06
C CYS A 86 -4.72 -16.48 -0.85
N PRO A 87 -5.09 -15.22 -0.53
CA PRO A 87 -4.46 -14.05 -1.11
C PRO A 87 -3.07 -13.84 -0.51
N VAL A 88 -2.05 -13.91 -1.36
CA VAL A 88 -0.66 -13.63 -0.98
C VAL A 88 -0.16 -12.40 -1.71
N ALA A 89 0.66 -11.58 -1.06
CA ALA A 89 1.17 -10.35 -1.66
C ALA A 89 1.92 -10.67 -2.97
N ALA A 90 1.51 -10.01 -4.05
CA ALA A 90 2.13 -10.17 -5.36
C ALA A 90 3.56 -9.62 -5.34
N ALA A 91 4.44 -10.23 -6.15
CA ALA A 91 5.82 -9.79 -6.25
C ALA A 91 5.92 -8.34 -6.79
N ILE A 92 6.71 -7.51 -6.12
CA ILE A 92 7.00 -6.13 -6.51
C ILE A 92 8.52 -5.88 -6.54
N PRO A 93 9.04 -5.05 -7.47
CA PRO A 93 8.34 -4.32 -8.54
C PRO A 93 7.92 -5.23 -9.72
N ARG A 94 6.97 -4.77 -10.55
CA ARG A 94 6.57 -5.46 -11.78
C ARG A 94 7.51 -5.09 -12.93
N LEU A 95 8.26 -6.08 -13.43
CA LEU A 95 9.19 -5.93 -14.54
C LEU A 95 8.59 -6.56 -15.80
N SER A 96 8.80 -5.94 -16.97
CA SER A 96 8.27 -6.42 -18.24
C SER A 96 9.05 -7.63 -18.79
N GLU A 97 10.36 -7.66 -18.62
CA GLU A 97 11.22 -8.73 -19.14
C GLU A 97 11.36 -9.90 -18.17
N THR A 98 11.42 -9.61 -16.87
CA THR A 98 11.57 -10.60 -15.80
C THR A 98 10.47 -10.48 -14.74
N PRO A 99 9.19 -10.72 -15.09
CA PRO A 99 8.10 -10.61 -14.14
C PRO A 99 8.34 -11.51 -12.90
N GLY A 100 8.37 -10.89 -11.72
CA GLY A 100 8.35 -11.63 -10.46
C GLY A 100 7.01 -12.36 -10.30
N ARG A 101 7.06 -13.62 -9.87
CA ARG A 101 5.88 -14.45 -9.56
C ARG A 101 6.21 -15.41 -8.44
N LEU A 102 5.22 -15.72 -7.61
CA LEU A 102 5.32 -16.87 -6.71
C LEU A 102 5.40 -18.15 -7.57
N ARG A 103 6.48 -18.92 -7.41
CA ARG A 103 6.74 -20.11 -8.26
C ARG A 103 6.30 -21.42 -7.62
N ARG A 104 6.30 -21.47 -6.30
CA ARG A 104 5.97 -22.64 -5.48
C ARG A 104 5.34 -22.15 -4.19
N GLN A 105 4.51 -22.98 -3.60
CA GLN A 105 4.00 -22.79 -2.25
C GLN A 105 5.14 -22.80 -1.23
N GLU A 106 4.83 -22.33 -0.03
CA GLU A 106 5.71 -22.45 1.11
C GLU A 106 5.94 -23.94 1.47
N PRO A 107 7.20 -24.36 1.66
CA PRO A 107 7.51 -25.75 1.94
C PRO A 107 7.07 -26.13 3.34
N LYS A 108 6.65 -27.38 3.51
CA LYS A 108 6.42 -27.97 4.82
C LYS A 108 7.73 -28.15 5.56
N MET A 109 7.65 -28.21 6.89
CA MET A 109 8.80 -28.47 7.73
C MET A 109 9.46 -29.80 7.33
N GLY A 110 10.72 -29.74 6.91
CA GLY A 110 11.50 -30.91 6.51
C GLY A 110 11.29 -31.41 5.07
N GLU A 111 10.43 -30.77 4.27
CA GLU A 111 10.05 -31.25 2.93
C GLU A 111 11.23 -31.50 2.00
N HIS A 112 12.23 -30.62 2.03
CA HIS A 112 13.39 -30.70 1.12
C HIS A 112 14.65 -31.30 1.76
N VAL A 113 14.58 -31.89 2.97
CA VAL A 113 15.79 -32.37 3.69
C VAL A 113 16.53 -33.46 2.91
N SER A 114 15.81 -34.45 2.38
CA SER A 114 16.43 -35.55 1.62
C SER A 114 17.03 -35.08 0.30
N GLU A 115 16.35 -34.18 -0.41
CA GLU A 115 16.82 -33.54 -1.64
C GLU A 115 18.13 -32.80 -1.40
N ILE A 116 18.16 -31.92 -0.40
CA ILE A 116 19.35 -31.11 -0.05
C ILE A 116 20.51 -31.99 0.39
N LEU A 117 20.28 -33.00 1.24
CA LEU A 117 21.34 -33.92 1.66
C LEU A 117 21.93 -34.71 0.49
N SER A 118 21.10 -35.08 -0.48
CA SER A 118 21.55 -35.78 -1.70
C SER A 118 22.37 -34.86 -2.61
N GLU A 119 21.98 -33.59 -2.74
CA GLU A 119 22.74 -32.60 -3.51
C GLU A 119 24.11 -32.33 -2.88
N ILE A 120 24.19 -32.27 -1.55
CA ILE A 120 25.46 -32.06 -0.83
C ILE A 120 26.37 -33.30 -0.90
N ALA A 121 25.79 -34.50 -0.81
CA ALA A 121 26.55 -35.75 -0.86
C ALA A 121 27.04 -36.11 -2.28
N SER A 122 26.44 -35.52 -3.31
CA SER A 122 26.88 -35.70 -4.70
C SER A 122 28.22 -35.01 -4.93
N PRO A 123 29.25 -35.69 -5.45
CA PRO A 123 30.52 -35.05 -5.76
C PRO A 123 30.28 -33.96 -6.81
N LYS A 124 30.46 -32.70 -6.43
CA LYS A 124 30.46 -31.59 -7.38
C LYS A 124 31.76 -31.70 -8.18
N GLU A 125 31.66 -32.00 -9.49
CA GLU A 125 32.79 -31.77 -10.38
C GLU A 125 33.12 -30.27 -10.33
N HIS A 126 34.22 -29.93 -9.69
CA HIS A 126 34.81 -28.60 -9.78
C HIS A 126 35.44 -28.50 -11.16
N THR A 127 34.67 -28.05 -12.15
CA THR A 127 35.27 -27.54 -13.38
C THR A 127 35.88 -26.19 -13.05
N ASP A 128 37.20 -26.18 -12.85
CA ASP A 128 38.03 -24.99 -12.95
C ASP A 128 37.73 -24.33 -14.30
N VAL A 129 37.12 -23.14 -14.28
CA VAL A 129 37.06 -22.21 -15.41
C VAL A 129 37.71 -20.91 -14.99
#